data_AF-A0A101M805-F1
#
_entry.id   AF-A0A101M805-F1
#
_cell.length_a   1.000
_cell.length_b   1.000
_cell.length_c   1.000
_cell.angle_alpha   90.00
_cell.angle_beta   90.00
_cell.angle_gamma   90.00
#
_symmetry.space_group_name_H-M   'P 1'
#
loop_
_entity.id
_entity.type
_entity.pdbx_description
1 polymer ?
#
loop_
_entity_poly.entity_id
_entity_poly.type
_entity_poly.pdbx_seq_one_letter_code
_entity_poly.pdbx_strand_id
1 'polypeptide(L)'
;MASGLTIDPSVAAIPIPLSSANQTELTWNARWHLDFYRKRTAVQCSQYFQNSFWDGLVLQICEQHPAVRHAAIAISAYHHQLEQVQPSDAEKRENLMALHHSTRAIICLRESLARELLLRDESSRTPKHVVLVTCIILTTLAMFQGNLSASRYHLISGYKLFKEWNIHKDEGFAGVVLRQLFAQIHVHWSICTYPDLFAEDPELFHDEHSVSPNTAVAPPNIATPSSTGIDQMHRVEQFVVVVMGLILEGSPTGCSIKPARSIGRGAAVALRKLRLWGSRLMASLVEANSLAPDDCDALKLIALWDGIIDIKLAVASSRDPNEMTYDLYLDRFQRIIKLAHILAGSGSNDVPLSLFVYRVSVLPSLLWSVAKCRNWVVRRDICSLLDKWTGKDYWVSATTLSLKRLVLVESNGVKQGNIIPEAARVDCIDMKIQTDESKVELQYHRPSHSKKDFDKWENESIYY
;
A
#
# COMPACT_ATOMS: atom_id res chain seq x y z
N MET A 1 41.34 -51.13 36.10
CA MET A 1 42.20 -49.98 36.45
C MET A 1 42.47 -49.23 35.15
N ALA A 2 41.61 -48.33 34.69
CA ALA A 2 41.28 -46.99 35.20
C ALA A 2 42.46 -46.00 35.08
N SER A 3 42.57 -45.37 33.91
CA SER A 3 43.08 -44.02 33.63
C SER A 3 42.69 -43.76 32.17
N GLY A 4 42.04 -42.68 31.73
CA GLY A 4 41.82 -41.35 32.27
C GLY A 4 41.89 -40.44 31.04
N LEU A 5 40.81 -40.38 30.24
CA LEU A 5 40.71 -39.49 29.08
C LEU A 5 39.84 -38.29 29.47
N THR A 6 40.52 -37.16 29.57
CA THR A 6 40.02 -35.80 29.77
C THR A 6 39.02 -35.43 28.66
N ILE A 7 37.80 -35.05 29.06
CA ILE A 7 36.79 -34.47 28.18
C ILE A 7 37.04 -32.97 28.10
N ASP A 8 37.23 -32.48 26.90
CA ASP A 8 37.42 -31.08 26.52
C ASP A 8 36.12 -30.26 26.76
N PRO A 9 36.12 -29.21 27.59
CA PRO A 9 34.93 -28.42 27.87
C PRO A 9 34.82 -27.27 26.86
N SER A 10 34.44 -27.59 25.63
CA SER A 10 34.13 -26.57 24.62
C SER A 10 32.94 -26.98 23.76
N VAL A 11 31.80 -27.17 24.42
CA VAL A 11 30.50 -26.96 23.77
C VAL A 11 30.08 -25.55 24.16
N ALA A 12 30.29 -24.59 23.25
CA ALA A 12 29.80 -23.24 23.39
C ALA A 12 28.28 -23.28 23.61
N ALA A 13 27.86 -23.07 24.87
CA ALA A 13 26.46 -22.87 25.20
C ALA A 13 26.01 -21.58 24.52
N ILE A 14 25.19 -21.73 23.48
CA ILE A 14 24.49 -20.61 22.85
C ILE A 14 23.64 -19.97 23.96
N PRO A 15 23.80 -18.66 24.27
CA PRO A 15 23.01 -18.03 25.32
C PRO A 15 21.54 -18.05 24.91
N ILE A 16 20.71 -18.74 25.70
CA ILE A 16 19.26 -18.69 25.57
C ILE A 16 18.84 -17.27 26.00
N PRO A 17 18.07 -16.52 25.18
CA PRO A 17 17.48 -15.27 25.64
C PRO A 17 16.58 -15.59 26.82
N LEU A 18 16.81 -14.95 27.97
CA LEU A 18 15.95 -15.05 29.16
C LEU A 18 14.49 -14.83 28.73
N SER A 19 13.71 -15.91 28.70
CA SER A 19 12.30 -15.85 28.31
C SER A 19 11.54 -15.00 29.32
N SER A 20 10.77 -14.03 28.83
CA SER A 20 9.79 -13.27 29.63
C SER A 20 8.96 -14.22 30.50
N ALA A 21 8.69 -13.86 31.76
CA ALA A 21 7.92 -14.69 32.70
C ALA A 21 6.56 -15.15 32.13
N ASN A 22 6.00 -14.36 31.21
CA ASN A 22 4.73 -14.61 30.52
C ASN A 22 4.80 -15.66 29.38
N GLN A 23 5.98 -16.20 29.10
CA GLN A 23 6.26 -17.16 28.02
C GLN A 23 6.72 -18.53 28.52
N THR A 24 6.72 -18.73 29.84
CA THR A 24 7.20 -19.95 30.51
C THR A 24 6.43 -21.20 30.09
N GLU A 25 5.13 -21.10 29.82
CA GLU A 25 4.25 -22.20 29.36
C GLU A 25 4.40 -22.57 27.88
N LEU A 26 5.13 -21.78 27.08
CA LEU A 26 5.32 -22.08 25.66
C LEU A 26 6.32 -23.21 25.46
N THR A 27 5.96 -24.16 24.60
CA THR A 27 6.87 -25.20 24.10
C THR A 27 8.06 -24.59 23.38
N TRP A 28 9.16 -25.33 23.29
CA TRP A 28 10.36 -24.89 22.56
C TRP A 28 10.05 -24.44 21.13
N ASN A 29 9.25 -25.24 20.40
CA ASN A 29 8.84 -24.90 19.03
C ASN A 29 8.04 -23.59 18.96
N ALA A 30 7.11 -23.37 19.91
CA ALA A 30 6.33 -22.14 19.95
C ALA A 30 7.21 -20.91 20.23
N ARG A 31 8.23 -21.04 21.09
CA ARG A 31 9.22 -19.97 21.34
C ARG A 31 10.07 -19.69 20.10
N TRP A 32 10.48 -20.73 19.39
CA TRP A 32 11.25 -20.59 18.15
C TRP A 32 10.44 -19.84 17.08
N HIS A 33 9.17 -20.19 16.86
CA HIS A 33 8.32 -19.46 15.91
C HIS A 33 8.02 -18.02 16.35
N LEU A 34 7.97 -17.74 17.65
CA LEU A 34 7.85 -16.36 18.13
C LEU A 34 9.12 -15.55 17.85
N ASP A 35 10.30 -16.15 17.95
CA ASP A 35 11.57 -15.53 17.53
C ASP A 35 11.64 -15.36 16.01
N PHE A 36 11.22 -16.36 15.25
CA PHE A 36 11.09 -16.28 13.79
C PHE A 36 10.13 -15.15 13.37
N TYR A 37 9.03 -14.96 14.12
CA TYR A 37 8.11 -13.84 13.88
C TYR A 37 8.83 -12.51 13.96
N ARG A 38 9.57 -12.27 15.06
CA ARG A 38 10.29 -11.03 15.32
C ARG A 38 11.35 -10.75 14.25
N LYS A 39 12.05 -11.78 13.79
CA LYS A 39 13.18 -11.65 12.86
C LYS A 39 12.79 -11.60 11.39
N ARG A 40 11.70 -12.27 11.00
CA ARG A 40 11.35 -12.47 9.58
C ARG A 40 9.89 -12.16 9.27
N THR A 41 8.94 -12.79 9.95
CA THR A 41 7.51 -12.64 9.61
C THR A 41 7.01 -11.21 9.78
N ALA A 42 7.40 -10.52 10.85
CA ALA A 42 7.04 -9.13 11.06
C ALA A 42 7.57 -8.23 9.93
N VAL A 43 8.84 -8.42 9.55
CA VAL A 43 9.48 -7.67 8.47
C VAL A 43 8.78 -7.90 7.13
N GLN A 44 8.51 -9.17 6.78
CA GLN A 44 7.81 -9.52 5.54
C GLN A 44 6.39 -8.92 5.51
N CYS A 45 5.65 -9.00 6.62
CA CYS A 45 4.31 -8.43 6.69
C CYS A 45 4.32 -6.88 6.68
N SER A 46 5.31 -6.23 7.28
CA SER A 46 5.48 -4.77 7.21
C SER A 46 5.76 -4.26 5.80
N GLN A 47 6.27 -5.10 4.88
CA GLN A 47 6.44 -4.72 3.47
C GLN A 47 5.08 -4.53 2.77
N TYR A 48 4.17 -5.48 2.95
CA TYR A 48 2.79 -5.40 2.43
C TYR A 48 1.97 -4.29 3.11
N PHE A 49 2.18 -4.13 4.42
CA PHE A 49 1.42 -3.20 5.25
C PHE A 49 2.38 -2.19 5.86
N GLN A 50 2.74 -1.16 5.07
CA GLN A 50 3.73 -0.12 5.40
C GLN A 50 3.29 0.78 6.58
N ASN A 51 3.14 0.20 7.77
CA ASN A 51 2.78 0.81 9.03
C ASN A 51 3.41 -0.02 10.18
N SER A 52 3.40 0.51 11.40
CA SER A 52 4.06 -0.12 12.56
C SER A 52 3.23 -1.23 13.25
N PHE A 53 2.32 -1.89 12.53
CA PHE A 53 1.48 -2.94 13.11
C PHE A 53 2.29 -4.18 13.43
N TRP A 54 2.97 -4.75 12.44
CA TRP A 54 3.58 -6.07 12.56
C TRP A 54 4.86 -6.05 13.42
N ASP A 55 5.70 -5.05 13.22
CA ASP A 55 6.98 -4.84 13.91
C ASP A 55 6.88 -4.00 15.19
N GLY A 56 5.74 -3.37 15.45
CA GLY A 56 5.51 -2.54 16.63
C GLY A 56 4.36 -3.07 17.48
N LEU A 57 3.12 -2.83 17.04
CA LEU A 57 1.91 -3.06 17.83
C LEU A 57 1.72 -4.54 18.21
N VAL A 58 1.92 -5.47 17.27
CA VAL A 58 1.81 -6.91 17.53
C VAL A 58 2.85 -7.34 18.56
N LEU A 59 4.11 -6.87 18.43
CA LEU A 59 5.17 -7.21 19.39
C LEU A 59 4.84 -6.73 20.80
N GLN A 60 4.32 -5.50 20.94
CA GLN A 60 3.92 -4.96 22.25
C GLN A 60 2.79 -5.78 22.89
N ILE A 61 1.74 -6.08 22.13
CA ILE A 61 0.54 -6.74 22.68
C ILE A 61 0.79 -8.24 22.92
N CYS A 62 1.59 -8.90 22.08
CA CYS A 62 1.87 -10.33 22.20
C CYS A 62 2.63 -10.69 23.50
N GLU A 63 3.38 -9.75 24.09
CA GLU A 63 4.09 -9.98 25.35
C GLU A 63 3.14 -10.18 26.53
N GLN A 64 2.00 -9.48 26.52
CA GLN A 64 1.04 -9.49 27.64
C GLN A 64 -0.19 -10.37 27.36
N HIS A 65 -0.60 -10.51 26.10
CA HIS A 65 -1.86 -11.17 25.75
C HIS A 65 -1.66 -12.49 24.99
N PRO A 66 -2.03 -13.64 25.59
CA PRO A 66 -1.86 -14.97 24.97
C PRO A 66 -2.56 -15.14 23.63
N ALA A 67 -3.71 -14.47 23.41
CA ALA A 67 -4.45 -14.51 22.16
C ALA A 67 -3.59 -14.02 20.98
N VAL A 68 -3.03 -12.81 21.10
CA VAL A 68 -2.16 -12.22 20.07
C VAL A 68 -0.86 -13.01 19.94
N ARG A 69 -0.30 -13.51 21.05
CA ARG A 69 0.89 -14.35 21.02
C ARG A 69 0.69 -15.63 20.20
N HIS A 70 -0.40 -16.35 20.44
CA HIS A 70 -0.72 -17.55 19.67
C HIS A 70 -1.03 -17.23 18.21
N ALA A 71 -1.71 -16.11 17.92
CA ALA A 71 -1.93 -15.69 16.53
C ALA A 71 -0.60 -15.38 15.81
N ALA A 72 0.33 -14.68 16.47
CA ALA A 72 1.67 -14.37 15.95
C ALA A 72 2.49 -15.65 15.69
N ILE A 73 2.41 -16.64 16.59
CA ILE A 73 3.04 -17.94 16.39
C ILE A 73 2.41 -18.67 15.20
N ALA A 74 1.08 -18.61 15.05
CA ALA A 74 0.38 -19.27 13.95
C ALA A 74 0.78 -18.73 12.57
N ILE A 75 0.78 -17.40 12.39
CA ILE A 75 1.21 -16.79 11.13
C ILE A 75 2.70 -17.03 10.85
N SER A 76 3.52 -17.05 11.90
CA SER A 76 4.95 -17.33 11.79
C SER A 76 5.25 -18.77 11.40
N ALA A 77 4.53 -19.74 11.96
CA ALA A 77 4.65 -21.15 11.58
C ALA A 77 4.28 -21.36 10.10
N TYR A 78 3.21 -20.70 9.65
CA TYR A 78 2.80 -20.77 8.24
C TYR A 78 3.80 -20.08 7.31
N HIS A 79 4.30 -18.90 7.69
CA HIS A 79 5.31 -18.20 6.89
C HIS A 79 6.62 -18.99 6.79
N HIS A 80 7.10 -19.58 7.89
CA HIS A 80 8.28 -20.45 7.87
C HIS A 80 8.13 -21.63 6.91
N GLN A 81 6.93 -22.22 6.85
CA GLN A 81 6.63 -23.29 5.91
C GLN A 81 6.77 -22.82 4.46
N LEU A 82 6.27 -21.63 4.13
CA LEU A 82 6.35 -21.10 2.77
C LEU A 82 7.78 -20.79 2.33
N GLU A 83 8.70 -20.49 3.26
CA GLU A 83 10.12 -20.32 2.95
C GLU A 83 10.86 -21.65 2.69
N GLN A 84 10.25 -22.81 2.98
CA GLN A 84 10.88 -24.11 2.75
C GLN A 84 10.71 -24.59 1.30
N VAL A 85 11.83 -24.97 0.67
CA VAL A 85 11.93 -25.24 -0.78
C VAL A 85 11.54 -26.69 -1.17
N GLN A 86 11.36 -27.61 -0.21
CA GLN A 86 11.07 -29.03 -0.47
C GLN A 86 9.90 -29.52 0.39
N PRO A 87 8.80 -30.02 -0.23
CA PRO A 87 7.67 -30.54 0.52
C PRO A 87 8.05 -31.84 1.23
N SER A 88 8.01 -31.83 2.56
CA SER A 88 8.30 -32.99 3.42
C SER A 88 7.22 -33.16 4.50
N ASP A 89 7.29 -34.23 5.31
CA ASP A 89 6.42 -34.41 6.48
C ASP A 89 6.44 -33.23 7.48
N ALA A 90 7.45 -32.35 7.39
CA ALA A 90 7.50 -31.08 8.11
C ALA A 90 6.34 -30.13 7.75
N GLU A 91 5.87 -30.09 6.50
CA GLU A 91 4.78 -29.21 6.06
C GLU A 91 3.45 -29.54 6.74
N LYS A 92 3.14 -30.84 6.88
CA LYS A 92 1.94 -31.29 7.59
C LYS A 92 2.02 -30.89 9.06
N ARG A 93 3.20 -30.97 9.67
CA ARG A 93 3.43 -30.61 11.08
C ARG A 93 3.30 -29.11 11.32
N GLU A 94 3.79 -28.28 10.40
CA GLU A 94 3.70 -26.82 10.49
C GLU A 94 2.30 -26.29 10.20
N ASN A 95 1.59 -26.86 9.22
CA ASN A 95 0.17 -26.60 9.01
C ASN A 95 -0.68 -26.95 10.24
N LEU A 96 -0.42 -28.10 10.87
CA LEU A 96 -1.06 -28.48 12.13
C LEU A 96 -0.71 -27.50 13.25
N MET A 97 0.51 -26.97 13.27
CA MET A 97 0.94 -25.98 14.25
C MET A 97 0.27 -24.62 14.05
N ALA A 98 0.18 -24.14 12.81
CA ALA A 98 -0.55 -22.92 12.47
C ALA A 98 -2.04 -23.04 12.82
N LEU A 99 -2.66 -24.18 12.52
CA LEU A 99 -4.05 -24.48 12.90
C LEU A 99 -4.24 -24.57 14.42
N HIS A 100 -3.34 -25.26 15.11
CA HIS A 100 -3.37 -25.40 16.56
C HIS A 100 -3.28 -24.02 17.24
N HIS A 101 -2.30 -23.21 16.85
CA HIS A 101 -2.09 -21.90 17.46
C HIS A 101 -3.14 -20.87 17.06
N SER A 102 -3.70 -20.91 15.85
CA SER A 102 -4.85 -20.06 15.50
C SER A 102 -6.09 -20.43 16.32
N THR A 103 -6.35 -21.72 16.53
CA THR A 103 -7.43 -22.19 17.42
C THR A 103 -7.19 -21.73 18.87
N ARG A 104 -5.97 -21.89 19.39
CA ARG A 104 -5.60 -21.42 20.72
C ARG A 104 -5.74 -19.91 20.86
N ALA A 105 -5.41 -19.13 19.83
CA ALA A 105 -5.59 -17.68 19.83
C ALA A 105 -7.07 -17.31 20.05
N ILE A 106 -7.99 -17.97 19.33
CA ILE A 106 -9.44 -17.75 19.46
C ILE A 106 -9.93 -18.15 20.86
N ILE A 107 -9.45 -19.28 21.41
CA ILE A 107 -9.82 -19.72 22.77
C ILE A 107 -9.37 -18.70 23.81
N CYS A 108 -8.09 -18.31 23.79
CA CYS A 108 -7.55 -17.32 24.72
C CYS A 108 -8.25 -15.95 24.59
N LEU A 109 -8.66 -15.57 23.37
CA LEU A 109 -9.41 -14.35 23.15
C LEU A 109 -10.80 -14.40 23.81
N ARG A 110 -11.52 -15.50 23.62
CA ARG A 110 -12.84 -15.72 24.24
C ARG A 110 -12.77 -15.74 25.76
N GLU A 111 -11.76 -16.40 26.33
CA GLU A 111 -11.52 -16.40 27.78
C GLU A 111 -11.21 -14.99 28.31
N SER A 112 -10.41 -14.21 27.57
CA SER A 112 -10.09 -12.83 27.95
C SER A 112 -11.33 -11.95 27.97
N LEU A 113 -12.17 -12.04 26.94
CA LEU A 113 -13.42 -11.30 26.84
C LEU A 113 -14.42 -11.72 27.93
N ALA A 114 -14.53 -13.02 28.21
CA ALA A 114 -15.39 -13.51 29.28
C ALA A 114 -14.97 -12.98 30.65
N ARG A 115 -13.67 -12.94 30.94
CA ARG A 115 -13.15 -12.36 32.20
C ARG A 115 -13.48 -10.88 32.32
N GLU A 116 -13.35 -10.11 31.25
CA GLU A 116 -13.63 -8.68 31.25
C GLU A 116 -15.11 -8.38 31.48
N LEU A 117 -16.02 -9.14 30.85
CA LEU A 117 -17.46 -9.03 31.09
C LEU A 117 -17.83 -9.27 32.56
N LEU A 118 -17.10 -10.16 33.25
CA LEU A 118 -17.30 -10.41 34.68
C LEU A 118 -16.76 -9.27 35.56
N LEU A 119 -15.69 -8.60 35.13
CA LEU A 119 -15.02 -7.53 35.88
C LEU A 119 -15.64 -6.13 35.65
N ARG A 120 -16.58 -6.00 34.69
CA ARG A 120 -17.33 -4.75 34.37
C ARG A 120 -16.46 -3.52 34.06
N ASP A 121 -15.25 -3.72 33.56
CA ASP A 121 -14.41 -2.60 33.12
C ASP A 121 -14.67 -2.28 31.63
N GLU A 122 -15.78 -1.59 31.34
CA GLU A 122 -16.11 -1.15 29.98
C GLU A 122 -15.17 -0.05 29.43
N SER A 123 -14.32 0.51 30.31
CA SER A 123 -13.44 1.63 29.98
C SER A 123 -12.10 1.21 29.36
N SER A 124 -11.75 -0.08 29.47
CA SER A 124 -10.48 -0.60 28.98
C SER A 124 -10.42 -0.63 27.44
N ARG A 125 -9.43 0.07 26.86
CA ARG A 125 -9.17 0.03 25.41
C ARG A 125 -8.38 -1.21 24.99
N THR A 126 -7.56 -1.74 25.91
CA THR A 126 -6.63 -2.85 25.67
C THR A 126 -7.34 -4.08 25.10
N PRO A 127 -8.50 -4.51 25.62
CA PRO A 127 -9.15 -5.72 25.11
C PRO A 127 -9.76 -5.52 23.71
N LYS A 128 -10.24 -4.31 23.41
CA LYS A 128 -10.66 -3.93 22.05
C LYS A 128 -9.50 -4.02 21.07
N HIS A 129 -8.33 -3.47 21.43
CA HIS A 129 -7.13 -3.57 20.60
C HIS A 129 -6.66 -5.02 20.43
N VAL A 130 -6.69 -5.84 21.49
CA VAL A 130 -6.35 -7.27 21.45
C VAL A 130 -7.23 -8.03 20.46
N VAL A 131 -8.57 -7.82 20.50
CA VAL A 131 -9.51 -8.44 19.55
C VAL A 131 -9.17 -8.06 18.11
N LEU A 132 -9.00 -6.77 17.84
CA LEU A 132 -8.76 -6.27 16.48
C LEU A 132 -7.40 -6.75 15.95
N VAL A 133 -6.35 -6.74 16.77
CA VAL A 133 -5.01 -7.24 16.40
C VAL A 133 -5.06 -8.73 16.11
N THR A 134 -5.69 -9.54 16.98
CA THR A 134 -5.87 -10.98 16.71
C THR A 134 -6.67 -11.20 15.42
N CYS A 135 -7.74 -10.44 15.20
CA CYS A 135 -8.58 -10.54 14.01
C CYS A 135 -7.79 -10.26 12.72
N ILE A 136 -6.93 -9.24 12.71
CA ILE A 136 -6.11 -8.90 11.55
C ILE A 136 -5.06 -9.98 11.29
N ILE A 137 -4.35 -10.46 12.32
CA ILE A 137 -3.38 -11.56 12.15
C ILE A 137 -4.05 -12.81 11.56
N LEU A 138 -5.24 -13.18 12.05
CA LEU A 138 -6.00 -14.31 11.52
C LEU A 138 -6.54 -14.05 10.10
N THR A 139 -6.90 -12.80 9.79
CA THR A 139 -7.28 -12.41 8.42
C THR A 139 -6.12 -12.65 7.46
N THR A 140 -4.92 -12.15 7.79
CA THR A 140 -3.72 -12.31 6.95
C THR A 140 -3.27 -13.77 6.86
N LEU A 141 -3.33 -14.53 7.96
CA LEU A 141 -3.08 -15.97 7.95
C LEU A 141 -4.04 -16.69 6.98
N ALA A 142 -5.34 -16.40 7.06
CA ALA A 142 -6.33 -16.99 6.16
C ALA A 142 -6.10 -16.57 4.70
N MET A 143 -5.63 -15.35 4.44
CA MET A 143 -5.23 -14.92 3.10
C MET A 143 -4.06 -15.75 2.59
N PHE A 144 -2.99 -15.89 3.38
CA PHE A 144 -1.81 -16.68 3.00
C PHE A 144 -2.17 -18.15 2.74
N GLN A 145 -3.10 -18.71 3.52
CA GLN A 145 -3.63 -20.06 3.35
C GLN A 145 -4.57 -20.22 2.13
N GLY A 146 -4.92 -19.13 1.44
CA GLY A 146 -5.91 -19.15 0.36
C GLY A 146 -7.35 -19.40 0.84
N ASN A 147 -7.61 -19.34 2.15
CA ASN A 147 -8.95 -19.48 2.72
C ASN A 147 -9.68 -18.13 2.69
N LEU A 148 -10.14 -17.77 1.48
CA LEU A 148 -10.79 -16.49 1.20
C LEU A 148 -12.06 -16.27 2.01
N SER A 149 -12.81 -17.34 2.27
CA SER A 149 -14.03 -17.29 3.10
C SER A 149 -13.70 -16.89 4.54
N ALA A 150 -12.74 -17.57 5.18
CA ALA A 150 -12.34 -17.24 6.55
C ALA A 150 -11.72 -15.83 6.63
N SER A 151 -10.88 -15.46 5.66
CA SER A 151 -10.31 -14.12 5.56
C SER A 151 -11.41 -13.04 5.47
N ARG A 152 -12.40 -13.24 4.58
CA ARG A 152 -13.57 -12.36 4.44
C ARG A 152 -14.32 -12.20 5.76
N TYR A 153 -14.65 -13.30 6.43
CA TYR A 153 -15.37 -13.25 7.71
C TYR A 153 -14.59 -12.51 8.80
N HIS A 154 -13.29 -12.80 8.95
CA HIS A 154 -12.45 -12.10 9.93
C HIS A 154 -12.38 -10.61 9.62
N LEU A 155 -12.07 -10.22 8.38
CA LEU A 155 -11.96 -8.82 8.00
C LEU A 155 -13.25 -8.04 8.27
N ILE A 156 -14.38 -8.57 7.81
CA ILE A 156 -15.70 -7.93 7.97
C ILE A 156 -16.04 -7.77 9.45
N SER A 157 -15.88 -8.84 10.23
CA SER A 157 -16.24 -8.83 11.64
C SER A 157 -15.33 -7.88 12.42
N GLY A 158 -14.03 -7.91 12.17
CA GLY A 158 -13.05 -7.02 12.78
C GLY A 158 -13.33 -5.55 12.44
N TYR A 159 -13.67 -5.26 11.19
CA TYR A 159 -13.95 -3.90 10.77
C TYR A 159 -15.27 -3.35 11.35
N LYS A 160 -16.32 -4.19 11.46
CA LYS A 160 -17.57 -3.84 12.17
C LYS A 160 -17.26 -3.42 13.62
N LEU A 161 -16.50 -4.24 14.35
CA LEU A 161 -16.09 -3.95 15.72
C LEU A 161 -15.23 -2.68 15.82
N PHE A 162 -14.30 -2.48 14.89
CA PHE A 162 -13.46 -1.28 14.83
C PHE A 162 -14.30 0.01 14.73
N LYS A 163 -15.41 -0.01 14.00
CA LYS A 163 -16.36 1.11 13.92
C LYS A 163 -17.23 1.25 15.16
N GLU A 164 -17.89 0.17 15.58
CA GLU A 164 -18.78 0.16 16.75
C GLU A 164 -18.07 0.61 18.03
N TRP A 165 -16.81 0.21 18.19
CA TRP A 165 -16.00 0.59 19.35
C TRP A 165 -15.33 1.96 19.23
N ASN A 166 -15.63 2.73 18.18
CA ASN A 166 -15.05 4.04 17.90
C ASN A 166 -13.52 4.06 17.93
N ILE A 167 -12.85 2.96 17.55
CA ILE A 167 -11.38 2.91 17.47
C ILE A 167 -10.86 3.85 16.38
N HIS A 168 -11.70 4.15 15.38
CA HIS A 168 -11.43 5.20 14.40
C HIS A 168 -11.30 6.62 14.99
N LYS A 169 -11.68 6.85 16.25
CA LYS A 169 -11.48 8.12 16.98
C LYS A 169 -10.41 8.01 18.07
N ASP A 170 -9.73 6.87 18.16
CA ASP A 170 -8.70 6.63 19.16
C ASP A 170 -7.36 7.20 18.67
N GLU A 171 -6.98 8.34 19.23
CA GLU A 171 -5.69 9.00 18.94
C GLU A 171 -4.48 8.32 19.62
N GLY A 172 -4.70 7.24 20.39
CA GLY A 172 -3.63 6.42 20.89
C GLY A 172 -2.87 5.69 19.78
N PHE A 173 -1.61 5.33 20.03
CA PHE A 173 -0.75 4.61 19.08
C PHE A 173 -1.45 3.40 18.43
N ALA A 174 -2.06 2.54 19.23
CA ALA A 174 -2.78 1.36 18.75
C ALA A 174 -3.98 1.71 17.87
N GLY A 175 -4.76 2.74 18.25
CA GLY A 175 -5.88 3.24 17.47
C GLY A 175 -5.43 3.68 16.09
N VAL A 176 -4.46 4.61 16.04
CA VAL A 176 -3.85 5.12 14.80
C VAL A 176 -3.39 3.98 13.87
N VAL A 177 -2.60 3.04 14.40
CA VAL A 177 -2.05 1.93 13.61
C VAL A 177 -3.17 1.04 13.07
N LEU A 178 -4.19 0.74 13.87
CA LEU A 178 -5.35 -0.05 13.43
C LEU A 178 -6.16 0.69 12.35
N ARG A 179 -6.36 2.01 12.45
CA ARG A 179 -7.02 2.80 11.39
C ARG A 179 -6.31 2.62 10.06
N GLN A 180 -5.00 2.80 10.08
CA GLN A 180 -4.15 2.71 8.89
C GLN A 180 -4.17 1.30 8.29
N LEU A 181 -4.13 0.27 9.13
CA LEU A 181 -4.12 -1.11 8.67
C LEU A 181 -5.47 -1.54 8.08
N PHE A 182 -6.59 -1.14 8.68
CA PHE A 182 -7.91 -1.46 8.13
C PHE A 182 -8.11 -0.86 6.73
N ALA A 183 -7.60 0.36 6.47
CA ALA A 183 -7.60 0.93 5.12
C ALA A 183 -6.77 0.09 4.13
N GLN A 184 -5.57 -0.35 4.52
CA GLN A 184 -4.66 -1.14 3.66
C GLN A 184 -5.13 -2.57 3.42
N ILE A 185 -5.69 -3.24 4.44
CA ILE A 185 -6.06 -4.66 4.35
C ILE A 185 -7.27 -4.86 3.44
N HIS A 186 -8.17 -3.87 3.31
CA HIS A 186 -9.25 -3.93 2.33
C HIS A 186 -8.73 -3.98 0.89
N VAL A 187 -7.65 -3.24 0.59
CA VAL A 187 -6.99 -3.30 -0.73
C VAL A 187 -6.49 -4.72 -1.00
N HIS A 188 -5.70 -5.29 -0.07
CA HIS A 188 -5.13 -6.61 -0.25
C HIS A 188 -6.19 -7.74 -0.27
N TRP A 189 -7.16 -7.71 0.66
CA TRP A 189 -8.24 -8.70 0.72
C TRP A 189 -9.11 -8.73 -0.54
N SER A 190 -9.51 -7.54 -1.01
CA SER A 190 -10.38 -7.41 -2.17
C SER A 190 -9.79 -8.06 -3.42
N ILE A 191 -8.46 -8.15 -3.49
CA ILE A 191 -7.74 -8.70 -4.63
C ILE A 191 -7.45 -10.19 -4.46
N CYS A 192 -7.07 -10.65 -3.27
CA CYS A 192 -6.89 -12.09 -3.03
C CYS A 192 -8.16 -12.89 -3.33
N THR A 193 -9.34 -12.25 -3.30
CA THR A 193 -10.63 -12.86 -3.67
C THR A 193 -10.81 -13.07 -5.18
N TYR A 194 -10.06 -12.34 -6.01
CA TYR A 194 -10.18 -12.34 -7.48
C TYR A 194 -8.81 -12.51 -8.16
N PRO A 195 -8.11 -13.62 -7.96
CA PRO A 195 -6.75 -13.84 -8.45
C PRO A 195 -6.64 -13.69 -9.98
N ASP A 196 -7.65 -14.14 -10.73
CA ASP A 196 -7.69 -14.06 -12.20
C ASP A 196 -7.62 -12.63 -12.74
N LEU A 197 -8.06 -11.64 -11.94
CA LEU A 197 -8.04 -10.23 -12.35
C LEU A 197 -6.59 -9.70 -12.47
N PHE A 198 -5.69 -10.26 -11.66
CA PHE A 198 -4.30 -9.82 -11.52
C PHE A 198 -3.32 -10.89 -12.02
N ALA A 199 -3.82 -11.89 -12.75
CA ALA A 199 -2.97 -12.73 -13.57
C ALA A 199 -2.11 -11.85 -14.51
N GLU A 200 -0.89 -12.32 -14.77
CA GLU A 200 0.06 -11.63 -15.65
C GLU A 200 -0.59 -11.37 -17.01
N ASP A 201 -0.54 -10.11 -17.43
CA ASP A 201 -1.04 -9.68 -18.73
C ASP A 201 0.13 -9.05 -19.47
N PRO A 202 0.63 -9.71 -20.54
CA PRO A 202 1.79 -9.23 -21.29
C PRO A 202 1.62 -7.78 -21.77
N GLU A 203 0.39 -7.34 -22.05
CA GLU A 203 0.11 -5.98 -22.51
C GLU A 203 0.35 -4.91 -21.44
N LEU A 204 0.40 -5.28 -20.14
CA LEU A 204 0.70 -4.34 -19.06
C LEU A 204 2.20 -4.03 -18.93
N PHE A 205 3.07 -4.93 -19.41
CA PHE A 205 4.52 -4.89 -19.15
C PHE A 205 5.37 -4.71 -20.41
N HIS A 206 4.78 -4.78 -21.61
CA HIS A 206 5.50 -4.55 -22.86
C HIS A 206 5.29 -3.11 -23.37
N ASP A 207 6.34 -2.29 -23.24
CA ASP A 207 6.51 -1.05 -23.99
C ASP A 207 7.26 -1.36 -25.30
N GLU A 208 6.76 -0.85 -26.43
CA GLU A 208 7.14 -1.26 -27.80
C GLU A 208 8.53 -0.78 -28.25
N HIS A 209 9.46 -0.47 -27.33
CA HIS A 209 10.79 0.06 -27.63
C HIS A 209 11.90 -0.82 -27.06
N SER A 210 11.93 -2.10 -27.44
CA SER A 210 13.13 -2.95 -27.49
C SER A 210 12.73 -4.44 -27.58
N VAL A 211 12.41 -4.97 -28.76
CA VAL A 211 12.63 -6.40 -29.04
C VAL A 211 12.97 -6.60 -30.51
N SER A 212 14.20 -7.06 -30.77
CA SER A 212 14.63 -7.62 -32.05
C SER A 212 13.84 -8.90 -32.34
N PRO A 213 13.28 -9.10 -33.55
CA PRO A 213 12.38 -10.21 -33.82
C PRO A 213 13.19 -11.47 -34.11
N ASN A 214 13.68 -12.18 -33.09
CA ASN A 214 14.21 -13.54 -33.25
C ASN A 214 14.38 -14.28 -31.89
N THR A 215 13.27 -14.63 -31.23
CA THR A 215 13.15 -15.93 -30.52
C THR A 215 11.68 -16.20 -30.21
N ALA A 216 10.93 -16.65 -31.21
CA ALA A 216 9.60 -17.23 -30.97
C ALA A 216 9.79 -18.65 -30.43
N VAL A 217 10.01 -18.78 -29.12
CA VAL A 217 9.79 -20.05 -28.41
C VAL A 217 8.39 -19.95 -27.83
N ALA A 218 7.48 -20.81 -28.30
CA ALA A 218 6.15 -20.93 -27.73
C ALA A 218 6.27 -21.16 -26.21
N PRO A 219 5.47 -20.47 -25.36
CA PRO A 219 5.54 -20.71 -23.93
C PRO A 219 5.21 -22.19 -23.67
N PRO A 220 6.02 -22.92 -22.91
CA PRO A 220 5.63 -24.26 -22.50
C PRO A 220 4.32 -24.16 -21.72
N ASN A 221 3.37 -25.06 -22.03
CA ASN A 221 2.19 -25.31 -21.21
C ASN A 221 2.65 -25.81 -19.83
N ILE A 222 3.05 -24.88 -18.96
CA ILE A 222 3.31 -25.15 -17.55
C ILE A 222 1.94 -25.06 -16.89
N ALA A 223 1.49 -26.20 -16.35
CA ALA A 223 0.34 -26.23 -15.45
C ALA A 223 0.52 -25.12 -14.42
N THR A 224 -0.44 -24.19 -14.35
CA THR A 224 -0.43 -23.08 -13.40
C THR A 224 -0.09 -23.62 -12.01
N PRO A 225 1.04 -23.24 -11.40
CA PRO A 225 1.29 -23.62 -10.03
C PRO A 225 0.12 -23.12 -9.20
N SER A 226 -0.35 -23.93 -8.26
CA SER A 226 -1.35 -23.51 -7.28
C SER A 226 -0.79 -22.31 -6.52
N SER A 227 -1.09 -21.09 -7.01
CA SER A 227 -0.52 -19.87 -6.47
C SER A 227 -0.89 -19.77 -5.00
N THR A 228 0.10 -19.63 -4.14
CA THR A 228 -0.12 -19.41 -2.71
C THR A 228 -0.80 -18.05 -2.49
N GLY A 229 -1.39 -17.83 -1.30
CA GLY A 229 -1.96 -16.52 -0.98
C GLY A 229 -0.94 -15.37 -1.01
N ILE A 230 0.35 -15.68 -0.76
CA ILE A 230 1.45 -14.72 -0.86
C ILE A 230 1.70 -14.31 -2.31
N ASP A 231 1.71 -15.26 -3.25
CA ASP A 231 1.87 -14.95 -4.68
C ASP A 231 0.80 -13.97 -5.17
N GLN A 232 -0.42 -14.12 -4.66
CA GLN A 232 -1.52 -13.21 -4.97
C GLN A 232 -1.31 -11.82 -4.37
N MET A 233 -0.79 -11.71 -3.15
CA MET A 233 -0.43 -10.41 -2.57
C MET A 233 0.70 -9.73 -3.34
N HIS A 234 1.67 -10.49 -3.85
CA HIS A 234 2.73 -9.89 -4.66
C HIS A 234 2.21 -9.36 -6.02
N ARG A 235 1.29 -10.08 -6.66
CA ARG A 235 0.61 -9.59 -7.88
C ARG A 235 -0.15 -8.28 -7.65
N VAL A 236 -0.74 -8.11 -6.46
CA VAL A 236 -1.37 -6.84 -6.06
C VAL A 236 -0.37 -5.71 -6.10
N GLU A 237 0.76 -5.89 -5.39
CA GLU A 237 1.79 -4.86 -5.28
C GLU A 237 2.33 -4.49 -6.65
N GLN A 238 2.61 -5.50 -7.49
CA GLN A 238 3.03 -5.28 -8.87
C GLN A 238 2.00 -4.48 -9.67
N PHE A 239 0.72 -4.82 -9.57
CA PHE A 239 -0.34 -4.08 -10.26
C PHE A 239 -0.46 -2.63 -9.75
N VAL A 240 -0.38 -2.42 -8.44
CA VAL A 240 -0.39 -1.08 -7.83
C VAL A 240 0.81 -0.28 -8.33
N VAL A 241 2.01 -0.87 -8.39
CA VAL A 241 3.22 -0.24 -8.94
C VAL A 241 3.03 0.14 -10.42
N VAL A 242 2.43 -0.74 -11.23
CA VAL A 242 2.10 -0.43 -12.65
C VAL A 242 1.14 0.76 -12.73
N VAL A 243 0.06 0.75 -11.95
CA VAL A 243 -0.90 1.87 -11.89
C VAL A 243 -0.20 3.17 -11.48
N MET A 244 0.76 3.11 -10.56
CA MET A 244 1.57 4.29 -10.20
C MET A 244 2.46 4.77 -11.32
N GLY A 245 3.20 3.87 -11.98
CA GLY A 245 4.03 4.24 -13.13
C GLY A 245 3.20 4.92 -14.23
N LEU A 246 1.95 4.48 -14.43
CA LEU A 246 1.02 5.11 -15.37
C LEU A 246 0.58 6.52 -14.94
N ILE A 247 0.55 6.84 -13.64
CA ILE A 247 0.21 8.19 -13.14
C ILE A 247 1.45 9.09 -13.15
N LEU A 248 2.52 8.62 -12.48
CA LEU A 248 3.77 9.29 -12.22
C LEU A 248 4.92 8.28 -12.40
N GLU A 249 5.78 8.50 -13.39
CA GLU A 249 6.86 7.57 -13.70
C GLU A 249 8.01 7.77 -12.70
N GLY A 250 8.28 6.76 -11.88
CA GLY A 250 9.34 6.80 -10.87
C GLY A 250 10.72 6.54 -11.47
N SER A 251 11.73 7.23 -10.96
CA SER A 251 13.15 6.93 -11.21
C SER A 251 13.88 6.72 -9.87
N PRO A 252 15.06 6.07 -9.86
CA PRO A 252 15.78 5.80 -8.61
C PRO A 252 16.07 7.04 -7.76
N THR A 253 16.18 8.20 -8.41
CA THR A 253 16.50 9.48 -7.78
C THR A 253 15.36 10.48 -7.88
N GLY A 254 14.17 10.10 -8.37
CA GLY A 254 13.20 11.11 -8.79
C GLY A 254 11.87 10.61 -9.33
N CYS A 255 11.15 11.52 -9.97
CA CYS A 255 9.94 11.18 -10.69
C CYS A 255 9.74 12.09 -11.90
N SER A 256 9.00 11.58 -12.88
CA SER A 256 8.69 12.32 -14.10
C SER A 256 7.20 12.26 -14.43
N ILE A 257 6.70 13.36 -14.96
CA ILE A 257 5.34 13.49 -15.48
C ILE A 257 5.47 13.68 -16.98
N LYS A 258 5.21 12.61 -17.73
CA LYS A 258 5.27 12.60 -19.19
C LYS A 258 4.02 13.21 -19.84
N PRO A 259 4.11 13.64 -21.12
CA PRO A 259 2.95 14.08 -21.89
C PRO A 259 1.90 12.97 -22.04
N ALA A 260 0.63 13.32 -22.28
CA ALA A 260 -0.44 12.32 -22.43
C ALA A 260 -0.12 11.27 -23.51
N ARG A 261 0.48 11.68 -24.62
CA ARG A 261 0.83 10.79 -25.75
C ARG A 261 1.81 9.67 -25.42
N SER A 262 2.52 9.74 -24.29
CA SER A 262 3.43 8.67 -23.87
C SER A 262 2.71 7.52 -23.16
N ILE A 263 1.39 7.63 -22.93
CA ILE A 263 0.65 6.58 -22.25
C ILE A 263 0.50 5.37 -23.18
N GLY A 264 1.13 4.25 -22.81
CA GLY A 264 1.14 3.02 -23.61
C GLY A 264 -0.21 2.30 -23.64
N ARG A 265 -0.32 1.28 -24.51
CA ARG A 265 -1.53 0.43 -24.63
C ARG A 265 -1.90 -0.26 -23.32
N GLY A 266 -0.91 -0.57 -22.47
CA GLY A 266 -1.12 -1.14 -21.14
C GLY A 266 -2.02 -0.30 -20.22
N ALA A 267 -2.12 1.02 -20.41
CA ALA A 267 -2.99 1.86 -19.59
C ALA A 267 -4.48 1.55 -19.77
N ALA A 268 -4.92 1.21 -20.99
CA ALA A 268 -6.32 0.83 -21.23
C ALA A 268 -6.64 -0.53 -20.57
N VAL A 269 -5.67 -1.44 -20.53
CA VAL A 269 -5.78 -2.71 -19.80
C VAL A 269 -5.86 -2.46 -18.30
N ALA A 270 -4.94 -1.65 -17.76
CA ALA A 270 -4.91 -1.29 -16.33
C ALA A 270 -6.22 -0.62 -15.90
N LEU A 271 -6.75 0.31 -16.69
CA LEU A 271 -8.03 0.97 -16.42
C LEU A 271 -9.20 -0.01 -16.38
N ARG A 272 -9.28 -0.95 -17.34
CA ARG A 272 -10.31 -2.00 -17.34
C ARG A 272 -10.21 -2.88 -16.09
N LYS A 273 -9.00 -3.29 -15.73
CA LYS A 273 -8.74 -4.08 -14.52
C LYS A 273 -9.11 -3.31 -13.24
N LEU A 274 -8.78 -2.02 -13.15
CA LEU A 274 -9.17 -1.14 -12.04
C LEU A 274 -10.70 -1.04 -11.88
N ARG A 275 -11.42 -0.80 -12.98
CA ARG A 275 -12.89 -0.72 -12.96
C ARG A 275 -13.54 -2.02 -12.54
N LEU A 276 -13.02 -3.15 -13.04
CA LEU A 276 -13.49 -4.47 -12.67
C LEU A 276 -13.21 -4.77 -11.19
N TRP A 277 -12.03 -4.38 -10.70
CA TRP A 277 -11.68 -4.49 -9.28
C TRP A 277 -12.64 -3.69 -8.41
N GLY A 278 -12.86 -2.41 -8.72
CA GLY A 278 -13.79 -1.55 -7.98
C GLY A 278 -15.21 -2.12 -7.95
N SER A 279 -15.71 -2.61 -9.09
CA SER A 279 -17.04 -3.20 -9.21
C SER A 279 -17.20 -4.47 -8.37
N ARG A 280 -16.18 -5.33 -8.35
CA ARG A 280 -16.20 -6.57 -7.57
C ARG A 280 -16.07 -6.33 -6.07
N LEU A 281 -15.19 -5.40 -5.67
CA LEU A 281 -15.08 -4.96 -4.27
C LEU A 281 -16.41 -4.39 -3.78
N MET A 282 -17.03 -3.52 -4.57
CA MET A 282 -18.36 -2.97 -4.29
C MET A 282 -19.40 -4.07 -4.06
N ALA A 283 -19.53 -5.02 -4.99
CA ALA A 283 -20.48 -6.13 -4.87
C ALA A 283 -20.23 -6.95 -3.59
N SER A 284 -18.98 -7.26 -3.28
CA SER A 284 -18.60 -8.04 -2.09
C SER A 284 -18.93 -7.31 -0.77
N LEU A 285 -18.79 -5.98 -0.73
CA LEU A 285 -19.15 -5.17 0.45
C LEU A 285 -20.67 -5.11 0.66
N VAL A 286 -21.43 -4.97 -0.44
CA VAL A 286 -22.90 -4.95 -0.42
C VAL A 286 -23.46 -6.30 0.03
N GLU A 287 -23.01 -7.40 -0.57
CA GLU A 287 -23.42 -8.76 -0.20
C GLU A 287 -23.22 -9.05 1.29
N ALA A 288 -22.12 -8.58 1.84
CA ALA A 288 -21.75 -8.89 3.20
C ALA A 288 -22.45 -8.00 4.25
N ASN A 289 -23.24 -7.01 3.81
CA ASN A 289 -23.85 -5.97 4.66
C ASN A 289 -22.84 -5.43 5.68
N SER A 290 -21.62 -5.16 5.19
CA SER A 290 -20.43 -4.93 6.02
C SER A 290 -20.09 -3.47 6.16
N LEU A 291 -20.31 -2.72 5.09
CA LEU A 291 -19.87 -1.35 4.98
C LEU A 291 -20.70 -0.62 3.92
N ALA A 292 -21.16 0.59 4.23
CA ALA A 292 -21.66 1.48 3.20
C ALA A 292 -20.51 1.76 2.22
N PRO A 293 -20.69 1.58 0.91
CA PRO A 293 -19.64 1.77 -0.09
C PRO A 293 -18.84 3.06 0.05
N ASP A 294 -19.52 4.15 0.44
CA ASP A 294 -18.95 5.47 0.65
C ASP A 294 -17.92 5.52 1.80
N ASP A 295 -17.96 4.57 2.73
CA ASP A 295 -17.00 4.45 3.82
C ASP A 295 -15.76 3.64 3.44
N CYS A 296 -15.74 2.97 2.28
CA CYS A 296 -14.61 2.14 1.89
C CYS A 296 -13.50 2.97 1.23
N ASP A 297 -12.34 3.07 1.88
CA ASP A 297 -11.22 3.86 1.35
C ASP A 297 -10.56 3.21 0.13
N ALA A 298 -10.54 1.89 0.06
CA ALA A 298 -10.06 1.17 -1.12
C ALA A 298 -10.87 1.53 -2.38
N LEU A 299 -12.20 1.68 -2.27
CA LEU A 299 -13.03 2.12 -3.41
C LEU A 299 -12.72 3.56 -3.83
N LYS A 300 -12.49 4.47 -2.87
CA LYS A 300 -12.10 5.86 -3.15
C LYS A 300 -10.73 5.94 -3.83
N LEU A 301 -9.78 5.11 -3.40
CA LEU A 301 -8.46 4.97 -3.98
C LEU A 301 -8.53 4.45 -5.43
N ILE A 302 -9.34 3.42 -5.69
CA ILE A 302 -9.56 2.91 -7.06
C ILE A 302 -10.17 4.00 -7.94
N ALA A 303 -11.18 4.73 -7.43
CA ALA A 303 -11.82 5.83 -8.16
C ALA A 303 -10.85 6.99 -8.47
N LEU A 304 -9.88 7.24 -7.58
CA LEU A 304 -8.82 8.23 -7.78
C LEU A 304 -7.93 7.84 -8.96
N TRP A 305 -7.45 6.58 -9.00
CA TRP A 305 -6.60 6.07 -10.07
C TRP A 305 -7.34 5.94 -11.40
N ASP A 306 -8.58 5.44 -11.38
CA ASP A 306 -9.47 5.37 -12.53
C ASP A 306 -9.63 6.75 -13.18
N GLY A 307 -9.97 7.77 -12.39
CA GLY A 307 -10.19 9.12 -12.89
C GLY A 307 -8.96 9.70 -13.59
N ILE A 308 -7.76 9.48 -13.06
CA ILE A 308 -6.53 9.99 -13.66
C ILE A 308 -6.20 9.27 -14.96
N ILE A 309 -6.19 7.94 -14.93
CA ILE A 309 -5.83 7.13 -16.11
C ILE A 309 -6.84 7.38 -17.24
N ASP A 310 -8.13 7.51 -16.91
CA ASP A 310 -9.18 7.83 -17.89
C ASP A 310 -8.97 9.22 -18.53
N ILE A 311 -8.60 10.25 -17.75
CA ILE A 311 -8.24 11.57 -18.31
C ILE A 311 -7.00 11.44 -19.23
N LYS A 312 -5.93 10.78 -18.79
CA LYS A 312 -4.70 10.63 -19.59
C LYS A 312 -5.00 9.95 -20.93
N LEU A 313 -5.75 8.85 -20.91
CA LEU A 313 -6.16 8.13 -22.12
C LEU A 313 -7.05 8.99 -23.03
N ALA A 314 -8.00 9.71 -22.46
CA ALA A 314 -8.93 10.54 -23.24
C ALA A 314 -8.21 11.74 -23.90
N VAL A 315 -7.23 12.34 -23.22
CA VAL A 315 -6.37 13.39 -23.82
C VAL A 315 -5.45 12.80 -24.88
N ALA A 316 -4.80 11.66 -24.61
CA ALA A 316 -3.91 11.00 -25.57
C ALA A 316 -4.62 10.59 -26.86
N SER A 317 -5.90 10.22 -26.77
CA SER A 317 -6.74 9.79 -27.90
C SER A 317 -7.43 10.96 -28.62
N SER A 318 -7.21 12.20 -28.19
CA SER A 318 -7.81 13.37 -28.83
C SER A 318 -7.16 13.67 -30.19
N ARG A 319 -7.87 14.42 -31.04
CA ARG A 319 -7.41 14.75 -32.41
C ARG A 319 -6.11 15.56 -32.43
N ASP A 320 -5.90 16.39 -31.42
CA ASP A 320 -4.71 17.23 -31.25
C ASP A 320 -4.31 17.24 -29.76
N PRO A 321 -3.57 16.21 -29.29
CA PRO A 321 -3.27 16.02 -27.88
C PRO A 321 -2.28 17.09 -27.40
N ASN A 322 -2.82 18.14 -26.80
CA ASN A 322 -2.08 19.24 -26.20
C ASN A 322 -2.49 19.50 -24.74
N GLU A 323 -1.73 20.34 -24.04
CA GLU A 323 -1.97 20.67 -22.64
C GLU A 323 -3.33 21.37 -22.40
N MET A 324 -3.96 21.92 -23.44
CA MET A 324 -5.25 22.61 -23.35
C MET A 324 -6.44 21.65 -23.37
N THR A 325 -6.23 20.45 -23.89
CA THR A 325 -7.25 19.41 -23.94
C THR A 325 -7.66 18.96 -22.53
N TYR A 326 -6.78 19.09 -21.52
CA TYR A 326 -7.11 18.77 -20.13
C TYR A 326 -8.25 19.62 -19.55
N ASP A 327 -8.50 20.81 -20.08
CA ASP A 327 -9.56 21.70 -19.59
C ASP A 327 -10.97 21.10 -19.71
N LEU A 328 -11.18 20.21 -20.68
CA LEU A 328 -12.44 19.51 -20.90
C LEU A 328 -12.81 18.59 -19.72
N TYR A 329 -11.86 18.32 -18.82
CA TYR A 329 -12.01 17.38 -17.71
C TYR A 329 -11.91 18.07 -16.35
N LEU A 330 -12.16 19.38 -16.27
CA LEU A 330 -12.10 20.14 -15.01
C LEU A 330 -13.00 19.53 -13.91
N ASP A 331 -14.18 19.06 -14.26
CA ASP A 331 -15.11 18.41 -13.33
C ASP A 331 -14.52 17.11 -12.74
N ARG A 332 -13.75 16.37 -13.53
CA ARG A 332 -13.04 15.15 -13.08
C ARG A 332 -11.88 15.50 -12.18
N PHE A 333 -11.09 16.53 -12.50
CA PHE A 333 -10.05 17.03 -11.59
C PHE A 333 -10.63 17.44 -10.24
N GLN A 334 -11.75 18.17 -10.22
CA GLN A 334 -12.42 18.54 -8.97
C GLN A 334 -12.87 17.32 -8.16
N ARG A 335 -13.37 16.26 -8.82
CA ARG A 335 -13.69 14.98 -8.16
C ARG A 335 -12.46 14.30 -7.57
N ILE A 336 -11.35 14.25 -8.32
CA ILE A 336 -10.06 13.71 -7.86
C ILE A 336 -9.61 14.45 -6.59
N ILE A 337 -9.68 15.78 -6.58
CA ILE A 337 -9.27 16.57 -5.39
C ILE A 337 -10.20 16.37 -4.21
N LYS A 338 -11.51 16.25 -4.45
CA LYS A 338 -12.46 15.90 -3.38
C LYS A 338 -12.15 14.54 -2.76
N LEU A 339 -11.88 13.52 -3.57
CA LEU A 339 -11.48 12.18 -3.09
C LEU A 339 -10.15 12.23 -2.33
N ALA A 340 -9.16 12.97 -2.86
CA ALA A 340 -7.88 13.17 -2.20
C ALA A 340 -8.04 13.83 -0.82
N HIS A 341 -8.93 14.80 -0.66
CA HIS A 341 -9.22 15.41 0.65
C HIS A 341 -9.80 14.41 1.65
N ILE A 342 -10.72 13.56 1.20
CA ILE A 342 -11.33 12.52 2.04
C ILE A 342 -10.25 11.51 2.47
N LEU A 343 -9.47 11.02 1.51
CA LEU A 343 -8.37 10.07 1.76
C LEU A 343 -7.20 10.67 2.56
N ALA A 344 -7.06 12.00 2.57
CA ALA A 344 -6.05 12.70 3.37
C ALA A 344 -6.54 13.00 4.80
N GLY A 345 -7.76 12.60 5.19
CA GLY A 345 -8.30 12.86 6.53
C GLY A 345 -8.66 14.34 6.79
N SER A 346 -8.93 15.14 5.74
CA SER A 346 -9.22 16.58 5.89
C SER A 346 -10.64 16.89 6.41
N GLY A 347 -11.42 15.89 6.82
CA GLY A 347 -12.69 16.06 7.53
C GLY A 347 -12.49 15.87 9.04
N SER A 348 -12.57 16.97 9.80
CA SER A 348 -12.49 17.07 11.28
C SER A 348 -11.40 16.23 11.98
N ASN A 349 -10.30 16.90 12.36
CA ASN A 349 -9.30 16.44 13.35
C ASN A 349 -8.80 15.00 13.18
N ASP A 350 -8.02 14.64 12.15
CA ASP A 350 -7.55 13.25 12.08
C ASP A 350 -6.17 13.01 11.46
N VAL A 351 -5.50 12.03 12.04
CA VAL A 351 -4.19 11.47 11.68
C VAL A 351 -4.21 10.93 10.23
N PRO A 352 -3.12 11.10 9.45
CA PRO A 352 -2.95 10.48 8.15
C PRO A 352 -3.46 9.04 8.03
N LEU A 353 -4.36 8.79 7.07
CA LEU A 353 -5.01 7.50 6.78
C LEU A 353 -4.06 6.34 6.48
N SER A 354 -2.78 6.63 6.19
CA SER A 354 -1.60 5.75 6.26
C SER A 354 -0.52 6.39 5.38
N LEU A 355 0.76 6.25 5.74
CA LEU A 355 1.86 6.63 4.84
C LEU A 355 1.73 5.93 3.48
N PHE A 356 1.22 4.69 3.44
CA PHE A 356 0.95 3.95 2.21
C PHE A 356 -0.12 4.63 1.34
N VAL A 357 -1.32 4.86 1.87
CA VAL A 357 -2.44 5.46 1.10
C VAL A 357 -2.01 6.82 0.57
N TYR A 358 -1.31 7.59 1.40
CA TYR A 358 -0.77 8.88 0.99
C TYR A 358 0.30 8.76 -0.10
N ARG A 359 1.41 8.05 0.16
CA ARG A 359 2.56 7.95 -0.78
C ARG A 359 2.19 7.26 -2.08
N VAL A 360 1.38 6.23 -2.00
CA VAL A 360 1.03 5.40 -3.14
C VAL A 360 -0.14 6.03 -3.88
N SER A 361 -1.15 6.59 -3.22
CA SER A 361 -2.37 7.01 -3.95
C SER A 361 -2.53 8.51 -4.04
N VAL A 362 -2.55 9.19 -2.90
CA VAL A 362 -2.93 10.62 -2.84
C VAL A 362 -1.84 11.50 -3.44
N LEU A 363 -0.58 11.30 -3.04
CA LEU A 363 0.53 12.14 -3.47
C LEU A 363 0.73 12.11 -5.01
N PRO A 364 0.91 10.94 -5.68
CA PRO A 364 1.06 10.91 -7.14
C PRO A 364 -0.13 11.54 -7.87
N SER A 365 -1.33 11.35 -7.33
CA SER A 365 -2.56 11.91 -7.88
C SER A 365 -2.60 13.44 -7.82
N LEU A 366 -2.17 14.02 -6.69
CA LEU A 366 -2.06 15.46 -6.50
C LEU A 366 -0.94 16.05 -7.36
N LEU A 367 0.24 15.43 -7.37
CA LEU A 367 1.39 15.87 -8.17
C LEU A 367 1.06 15.88 -9.67
N TRP A 368 0.44 14.81 -10.18
CA TRP A 368 -0.01 14.76 -11.56
C TRP A 368 -1.09 15.83 -11.84
N SER A 369 -2.07 15.96 -10.95
CA SER A 369 -3.18 16.90 -11.13
C SER A 369 -2.76 18.36 -11.11
N VAL A 370 -1.81 18.77 -10.26
CA VAL A 370 -1.34 20.16 -10.21
C VAL A 370 -0.54 20.52 -11.47
N ALA A 371 0.21 19.57 -12.02
CA ALA A 371 0.93 19.74 -13.26
C ALA A 371 -0.03 19.93 -14.46
N LYS A 372 -1.04 19.06 -14.58
CA LYS A 372 -1.89 18.98 -15.79
C LYS A 372 -3.16 19.84 -15.75
N CYS A 373 -3.76 20.06 -14.58
CA CYS A 373 -4.91 20.96 -14.47
C CYS A 373 -4.44 22.41 -14.31
N ARG A 374 -4.66 23.26 -15.32
CA ARG A 374 -4.28 24.68 -15.27
C ARG A 374 -5.23 25.59 -14.49
N ASN A 375 -6.33 25.07 -13.95
CA ASN A 375 -7.30 25.87 -13.20
C ASN A 375 -6.70 26.38 -11.87
N TRP A 376 -6.74 27.70 -11.67
CA TRP A 376 -6.15 28.37 -10.51
C TRP A 376 -6.68 27.88 -9.16
N VAL A 377 -7.99 27.65 -9.06
CA VAL A 377 -8.62 27.22 -7.80
C VAL A 377 -8.16 25.81 -7.48
N VAL A 378 -8.25 24.89 -8.46
CA VAL A 378 -7.81 23.51 -8.29
C VAL A 378 -6.32 23.43 -7.92
N ARG A 379 -5.45 24.17 -8.60
CA ARG A 379 -4.01 24.21 -8.28
C ARG A 379 -3.73 24.71 -6.86
N ARG A 380 -4.41 25.78 -6.45
CA ARG A 380 -4.27 26.32 -5.10
C ARG A 380 -4.72 25.32 -4.05
N ASP A 381 -5.86 24.67 -4.28
CA ASP A 381 -6.41 23.68 -3.35
C ASP A 381 -5.46 22.49 -3.21
N ILE A 382 -4.90 22.00 -4.32
CA ILE A 382 -3.86 20.94 -4.31
C ILE A 382 -2.62 21.39 -3.53
N CYS A 383 -2.06 22.56 -3.82
CA CYS A 383 -0.89 23.08 -3.12
C CYS A 383 -1.15 23.21 -1.62
N SER A 384 -2.33 23.70 -1.22
CA SER A 384 -2.72 23.79 0.19
C SER A 384 -2.82 22.43 0.88
N LEU A 385 -3.23 21.40 0.12
CA LEU A 385 -3.27 20.04 0.63
C LEU A 385 -1.86 19.50 0.81
N LEU A 386 -0.98 19.63 -0.20
CA LEU A 386 0.42 19.18 -0.15
C LEU A 386 1.21 19.84 1.00
N ASP A 387 0.99 21.12 1.27
CA ASP A 387 1.65 21.87 2.35
C ASP A 387 1.40 21.28 3.75
N LYS A 388 0.28 20.59 3.96
CA LYS A 388 0.00 19.92 5.24
C LYS A 388 0.93 18.73 5.51
N TRP A 389 1.62 18.25 4.48
CA TRP A 389 2.46 17.05 4.51
C TRP A 389 3.95 17.35 4.30
N THR A 390 4.29 18.53 3.78
CA THR A 390 5.68 18.97 3.66
C THR A 390 6.35 19.02 5.03
N GLY A 391 7.64 18.64 5.08
CA GLY A 391 8.44 18.61 6.32
C GLY A 391 8.43 17.29 7.09
N LYS A 392 7.55 16.34 6.75
CA LYS A 392 7.56 14.97 7.31
C LYS A 392 8.36 13.97 6.47
N ASP A 393 8.65 14.35 5.23
CA ASP A 393 9.18 13.49 4.19
C ASP A 393 9.88 14.35 3.14
N TYR A 394 11.18 14.16 2.97
CA TYR A 394 11.99 14.96 2.05
C TYR A 394 11.48 14.85 0.61
N TRP A 395 10.95 13.68 0.21
CA TRP A 395 10.43 13.44 -1.13
C TRP A 395 9.20 14.30 -1.40
N VAL A 396 8.30 14.39 -0.42
CA VAL A 396 7.10 15.22 -0.49
C VAL A 396 7.49 16.69 -0.56
N SER A 397 8.45 17.13 0.27
CA SER A 397 8.95 18.51 0.24
C SER A 397 9.53 18.87 -1.13
N ALA A 398 10.45 18.04 -1.65
CA ALA A 398 11.13 18.28 -2.92
C ALA A 398 10.17 18.31 -4.13
N THR A 399 9.24 17.34 -4.21
CA THR A 399 8.24 17.28 -5.30
C THR A 399 7.22 18.41 -5.22
N THR A 400 6.78 18.77 -4.00
CA THR A 400 5.83 19.87 -3.79
C THR A 400 6.45 21.21 -4.18
N LEU A 401 7.69 21.48 -3.78
CA LEU A 401 8.41 22.70 -4.15
C LEU A 401 8.63 22.81 -5.66
N SER A 402 9.05 21.71 -6.29
CA SER A 402 9.21 21.63 -7.74
C SER A 402 7.93 22.00 -8.49
N LEU A 403 6.79 21.43 -8.10
CA LEU A 403 5.53 21.72 -8.79
C LEU A 403 4.96 23.10 -8.47
N LYS A 404 5.17 23.61 -7.24
CA LYS A 404 4.85 25.02 -6.94
C LYS A 404 5.67 25.96 -7.82
N ARG A 405 6.96 25.66 -8.01
CA ARG A 405 7.83 26.43 -8.89
C ARG A 405 7.33 26.37 -10.34
N LEU A 406 6.96 25.19 -10.82
CA LEU A 406 6.36 25.02 -12.14
C LEU A 406 5.09 25.87 -12.31
N VAL A 407 4.19 25.84 -11.33
CA VAL A 407 2.96 26.65 -11.38
C VAL A 407 3.28 28.14 -11.47
N LEU A 408 4.29 28.63 -10.74
CA LEU A 408 4.73 30.03 -10.82
C LEU A 408 5.29 30.37 -12.21
N VAL A 409 6.12 29.47 -12.76
CA VAL A 409 6.71 29.63 -14.09
C VAL A 409 5.64 29.72 -15.18
N GLU A 410 4.67 28.81 -15.18
CA GLU A 410 3.58 28.82 -16.16
C GLU A 410 2.65 30.03 -16.00
N SER A 411 2.53 30.55 -14.79
CA SER A 411 1.65 31.68 -14.47
C SER A 411 2.33 33.05 -14.62
N ASN A 412 3.60 33.08 -15.03
CA ASN A 412 4.37 34.32 -15.11
C ASN A 412 3.71 35.32 -16.08
N GLY A 413 3.48 36.55 -15.62
CA GLY A 413 2.79 37.60 -16.39
C GLY A 413 1.28 37.41 -16.58
N VAL A 414 0.68 36.36 -16.01
CA VAL A 414 -0.76 36.09 -16.08
C VAL A 414 -1.43 36.50 -14.77
N LYS A 415 -2.48 37.35 -14.85
CA LYS A 415 -3.27 37.71 -13.67
C LYS A 415 -4.02 36.50 -13.12
N GLN A 416 -4.14 36.41 -11.80
CA GLN A 416 -4.87 35.33 -11.15
C GLN A 416 -6.32 35.25 -11.67
N GLY A 417 -6.74 34.03 -12.03
CA GLY A 417 -8.07 33.77 -12.60
C GLY A 417 -8.12 33.85 -14.13
N ASN A 418 -7.13 34.47 -14.78
CA ASN A 418 -7.04 34.48 -16.24
C ASN A 418 -6.52 33.14 -16.77
N ILE A 419 -6.86 32.79 -18.00
CA ILE A 419 -6.40 31.55 -18.63
C ILE A 419 -4.89 31.63 -18.89
N ILE A 420 -4.14 30.63 -18.40
CA ILE A 420 -2.71 30.47 -18.68
C ILE A 420 -2.55 30.05 -20.15
N PRO A 421 -1.84 30.81 -21.02
CA PRO A 421 -1.76 30.51 -22.45
C PRO A 421 -0.99 29.22 -22.73
N GLU A 422 -1.28 28.58 -23.88
CA GLU A 422 -0.65 27.31 -24.29
C GLU A 422 0.88 27.39 -24.31
N ALA A 423 1.44 28.47 -24.84
CA ALA A 423 2.89 28.66 -24.94
C ALA A 423 3.61 28.70 -23.57
N ALA A 424 2.88 28.95 -22.48
CA ALA A 424 3.45 28.92 -21.13
C ALA A 424 3.36 27.52 -20.49
N ARG A 425 2.56 26.60 -21.03
CA ARG A 425 2.30 25.28 -20.48
C ARG A 425 3.46 24.33 -20.67
N VAL A 426 3.70 23.51 -19.66
CA VAL A 426 4.70 22.44 -19.68
C VAL A 426 4.05 21.10 -19.95
N ASP A 427 4.56 20.35 -20.92
CA ASP A 427 4.04 19.03 -21.30
C ASP A 427 4.82 17.87 -20.65
N CYS A 428 6.10 18.05 -20.35
CA CYS A 428 6.94 17.05 -19.70
C CYS A 428 7.74 17.66 -18.53
N ILE A 429 7.80 16.93 -17.42
CA ILE A 429 8.49 17.34 -16.18
C ILE A 429 9.36 16.16 -15.73
N ASP A 430 10.60 16.43 -15.36
CA ASP A 430 11.51 15.48 -14.72
C ASP A 430 12.08 16.13 -13.45
N MET A 431 11.98 15.44 -12.32
CA MET A 431 12.43 15.92 -11.01
C MET A 431 13.46 14.95 -10.47
N LYS A 432 14.72 15.39 -10.32
CA LYS A 432 15.81 14.60 -9.73
C LYS A 432 16.15 15.13 -8.35
N ILE A 433 15.92 14.32 -7.34
CA ILE A 433 16.08 14.65 -5.92
C ILE A 433 17.45 14.15 -5.45
N GLN A 434 18.26 15.09 -4.97
CA GLN A 434 19.59 14.90 -4.39
C GLN A 434 19.45 15.09 -2.88
N THR A 435 19.46 13.98 -2.14
CA THR A 435 19.19 13.97 -0.69
C THR A 435 20.35 14.48 0.14
N ASP A 436 21.57 14.28 -0.34
CA ASP A 436 22.82 14.77 0.24
C ASP A 436 22.91 16.31 0.23
N GLU A 437 22.46 16.93 -0.86
CA GLU A 437 22.51 18.38 -1.04
C GLU A 437 21.19 19.09 -0.64
N SER A 438 20.18 18.35 -0.19
CA SER A 438 18.80 18.86 0.02
C SER A 438 18.32 19.68 -1.19
N LYS A 439 18.57 19.13 -2.38
CA LYS A 439 18.41 19.81 -3.67
C LYS A 439 17.53 18.98 -4.59
N VAL A 440 16.70 19.64 -5.38
CA VAL A 440 15.95 19.04 -6.49
C VAL A 440 16.26 19.77 -7.78
N GLU A 441 16.66 19.03 -8.79
CA GLU A 441 16.81 19.50 -10.16
C GLU A 441 15.49 19.29 -10.89
N LEU A 442 14.82 20.39 -11.19
CA LEU A 442 13.59 20.42 -11.95
C LEU A 442 13.94 20.69 -13.42
N GLN A 443 13.70 19.70 -14.28
CA GLN A 443 13.81 19.83 -15.72
C GLN A 443 12.41 19.81 -16.33
N TYR A 444 12.12 20.71 -17.25
CA TYR A 444 10.82 20.74 -17.91
C TYR A 444 10.92 21.15 -19.38
N HIS A 445 9.93 20.71 -20.14
CA HIS A 445 9.81 20.99 -21.57
C HIS A 445 8.50 21.72 -21.86
N ARG A 446 8.54 22.72 -22.76
CA ARG A 446 7.36 23.40 -23.28
C ARG A 446 7.14 23.01 -24.75
N PRO A 447 5.89 22.78 -25.18
CA PRO A 447 5.61 22.54 -26.60
C PRO A 447 6.13 23.69 -27.47
N SER A 448 7.03 23.40 -28.42
CA SER A 448 7.54 24.40 -29.36
C SER A 448 6.82 24.29 -30.71
N HIS A 449 6.39 25.43 -31.26
CA HIS A 449 5.88 25.52 -32.63
C HIS A 449 7.01 25.57 -33.68
N SER A 450 8.26 25.71 -33.24
CA SER A 450 9.47 25.84 -34.07
C SER A 450 10.12 24.46 -34.27
N LYS A 451 10.29 24.04 -35.53
CA LYS A 451 11.02 22.80 -35.89
C LYS A 451 12.48 22.75 -35.40
N LYS A 452 13.04 23.86 -34.91
CA LYS A 452 14.44 23.95 -34.45
C LYS A 452 14.61 23.79 -32.93
N ASP A 453 13.53 23.80 -32.14
CA ASP A 453 13.60 23.81 -30.66
C ASP A 453 12.88 22.63 -29.99
N PHE A 454 12.58 21.55 -30.72
CA PHE A 454 11.81 20.40 -30.23
C PHE A 454 12.45 19.65 -29.04
N ASP A 455 13.72 19.90 -28.72
CA ASP A 455 14.48 19.22 -27.65
C ASP A 455 15.00 20.20 -26.57
N LYS A 456 14.53 21.45 -26.52
CA LYS A 456 15.05 22.40 -25.53
C LYS A 456 14.38 22.19 -24.17
N TRP A 457 15.12 21.59 -23.24
CA TRP A 457 14.75 21.48 -21.84
C TRP A 457 15.22 22.70 -21.05
N GLU A 458 14.36 23.17 -20.15
CA GLU A 458 14.68 24.19 -19.14
C GLU A 458 14.97 23.51 -17.81
N ASN A 459 16.04 23.95 -17.14
CA ASN A 459 16.52 23.35 -15.91
C ASN A 459 16.60 24.40 -14.80
N GLU A 460 16.10 24.06 -13.62
CA GLU A 460 16.19 24.86 -12.40
C GLU A 460 16.64 24.00 -11.22
N SER A 461 17.52 24.53 -10.37
CA SER A 461 17.89 23.91 -9.10
C SER A 461 17.15 24.57 -7.96
N ILE A 462 16.50 23.77 -7.11
CA ILE A 462 15.69 24.23 -5.98
C ILE A 462 16.19 23.53 -4.72
N TYR A 463 16.38 24.27 -3.63
CA TYR A 463 16.77 23.72 -2.33
C TYR A 463 15.54 23.59 -1.43
N TYR A 464 15.45 22.51 -0.65
CA TYR A 464 14.26 22.16 0.15
C TYR A 464 14.54 21.90 1.64
#